data_AF-D2JHT9-F1
#
_entry.id   AF-D2JHT9-F1
#
_cell.length_a   1.000
_cell.length_b   1.000
_cell.length_c   1.000
_cell.angle_alpha   90.00
_cell.angle_beta   90.00
_cell.angle_gamma   90.00
#
_symmetry.space_group_name_H-M   'P 1'
#
loop_
_entity.id
_entity.type
_entity.pdbx_description
1 polymer ?
#
loop_
_entity_poly.entity_id
_entity_poly.type
_entity_poly.pdbx_seq_one_letter_code
_entity_poly.pdbx_strand_id
1 'polypeptide(L)'
;VFEAELAETIPVIHTSVAGCRIIGRLCVGNKNGLLIPNTATDTELQQIRNSLPDNVKVQRVEERLSALGNVIACNDYVALVHPDLDR
;
A
#
# COMPACT_ATOMS: atom_id res chain seq x y z
N VAL A 1 -10.43 0.38 17.44
CA VAL A 1 -11.65 -0.06 16.70
C VAL A 1 -11.28 -1.17 15.74
N PHE A 2 -10.50 -0.92 14.68
CA PHE A 2 -10.07 -1.98 13.75
C PHE A 2 -9.37 -3.16 14.41
N GLU A 3 -8.49 -2.92 15.39
CA GLU A 3 -7.83 -4.01 16.12
C GLU A 3 -8.82 -4.93 16.85
N ALA A 4 -9.91 -4.40 17.40
CA ALA A 4 -10.87 -5.20 18.15
C ALA A 4 -11.67 -6.16 17.25
N GLU A 5 -11.83 -5.83 15.97
CA GLU A 5 -12.63 -6.62 15.03
C GLU A 5 -11.76 -7.46 14.08
N LEU A 6 -10.56 -6.99 13.74
CA LEU A 6 -9.76 -7.53 12.64
C LEU A 6 -8.47 -8.20 13.09
N ALA A 7 -7.92 -7.89 14.28
CA ALA A 7 -6.59 -8.34 14.68
C ALA A 7 -6.47 -9.88 14.80
N GLU A 8 -7.58 -10.59 15.03
CA GLU A 8 -7.59 -12.05 15.08
C GLU A 8 -7.41 -12.70 13.70
N THR A 9 -7.78 -11.99 12.61
CA THR A 9 -7.79 -12.56 11.25
C THR A 9 -6.76 -11.91 10.33
N ILE A 10 -6.55 -10.59 10.44
CA ILE A 10 -5.60 -9.84 9.62
C ILE A 10 -4.72 -8.92 10.48
N PRO A 11 -3.42 -8.79 10.16
CA PRO A 11 -2.52 -7.94 10.91
C PRO A 11 -2.88 -6.46 10.73
N VAL A 12 -3.01 -5.73 11.84
CA VAL A 12 -3.16 -4.28 11.85
C VAL A 12 -1.79 -3.66 12.08
N ILE A 13 -1.31 -2.87 11.10
CA ILE A 13 0.04 -2.31 11.11
C ILE A 13 -0.05 -0.81 11.33
N HIS A 14 0.57 -0.32 12.40
CA HIS A 14 0.72 1.11 12.65
C HIS A 14 2.01 1.62 12.03
N THR A 15 1.91 2.34 10.92
CA THR A 15 3.06 2.93 10.23
C THR A 15 2.70 4.26 9.60
N SER A 16 3.70 5.11 9.36
CA SER A 16 3.61 6.17 8.36
C SER A 16 4.09 5.64 7.01
N VAL A 17 3.76 6.37 5.95
CA VAL A 17 4.33 6.14 4.61
C VAL A 17 4.79 7.48 4.08
N ALA A 18 6.07 7.59 3.73
CA ALA A 18 6.71 8.84 3.33
C ALA A 18 6.57 9.94 4.39
N GLY A 19 6.59 9.57 5.68
CA GLY A 19 6.38 10.50 6.80
C GLY A 19 4.97 11.11 6.89
N CYS A 20 4.03 10.64 6.06
CA CYS A 20 2.67 11.14 6.00
C CYS A 20 1.68 10.24 6.74
N ARG A 21 0.59 10.84 7.24
CA ARG A 21 -0.55 10.13 7.89
C ARG A 21 -1.66 9.72 6.92
N ILE A 22 -1.58 10.13 5.65
CA ILE A 22 -2.58 9.86 4.60
C ILE A 22 -2.31 8.52 3.89
N ILE A 23 -1.98 7.47 4.65
CA ILE A 23 -1.52 6.18 4.13
C ILE A 23 -2.49 5.53 3.14
N GLY A 24 -3.81 5.64 3.37
CA GLY A 24 -4.83 5.04 2.51
C GLY A 24 -4.94 5.69 1.12
N ARG A 25 -4.41 6.91 0.95
CA ARG A 25 -4.32 7.56 -0.38
C ARG A 25 -2.98 7.29 -1.06
N LEU A 26 -1.94 7.10 -0.26
CA LEU A 26 -0.57 6.92 -0.77
C LEU A 26 -0.29 5.48 -1.22
N CYS A 27 -0.98 4.51 -0.65
CA CYS A 27 -0.75 3.10 -0.93
C CYS A 27 -1.97 2.47 -1.61
N VAL A 28 -1.73 1.40 -2.37
CA VAL A 28 -2.79 0.60 -2.99
C VAL A 28 -2.33 -0.86 -3.05
N GLY A 29 -3.23 -1.80 -2.82
CA GLY A 29 -2.85 -3.21 -2.77
C GLY A 29 -4.05 -4.15 -2.70
N ASN A 30 -3.75 -5.43 -2.89
CA ASN A 30 -4.67 -6.55 -2.73
C ASN A 30 -3.98 -7.68 -1.95
N LYS A 31 -4.59 -8.86 -1.85
CA LYS A 31 -4.00 -9.97 -1.06
C LYS A 31 -2.63 -10.47 -1.56
N ASN A 32 -2.24 -10.12 -2.78
CA ASN A 32 -1.00 -10.60 -3.41
C ASN A 32 0.13 -9.56 -3.31
N GLY A 33 -0.18 -8.30 -3.07
CA GLY A 33 0.83 -7.26 -3.04
C GLY A 33 0.33 -5.89 -2.63
N LEU A 34 1.29 -5.06 -2.22
CA LEU A 34 1.09 -3.69 -1.77
C LEU A 34 2.07 -2.78 -2.49
N LEU A 35 1.54 -1.76 -3.16
CA LEU A 35 2.30 -0.69 -3.79
C LEU A 35 2.40 0.49 -2.84
N ILE A 36 3.61 0.99 -2.66
CA ILE A 36 3.92 2.17 -1.85
C ILE A 36 4.65 3.21 -2.72
N PRO A 37 4.56 4.51 -2.39
CA PRO A 37 5.22 5.54 -3.18
C PRO A 37 6.74 5.43 -3.05
N ASN A 38 7.47 5.86 -4.08
CA ASN A 38 8.93 5.86 -4.05
C ASN A 38 9.53 6.79 -2.96
N THR A 39 8.74 7.74 -2.45
CA THR A 39 9.13 8.64 -1.35
C THR A 39 9.12 7.97 0.03
N ALA A 40 8.60 6.73 0.15
CA ALA A 40 8.60 5.98 1.40
C ALA A 40 10.02 5.60 1.83
N THR A 41 10.31 5.73 3.13
CA THR A 41 11.65 5.44 3.68
C THR A 41 11.94 3.94 3.72
N ASP A 42 13.22 3.56 3.77
CA ASP A 42 13.65 2.15 3.90
C ASP A 42 13.17 1.53 5.22
N THR A 43 13.16 2.33 6.28
CA THR A 43 12.64 1.91 7.58
C THR A 43 11.14 1.57 7.51
N GLU A 44 10.32 2.43 6.91
CA GLU A 44 8.88 2.18 6.73
C GLU A 44 8.65 0.94 5.85
N LEU A 45 9.39 0.80 4.74
CA LEU A 45 9.28 -0.36 3.86
C LEU A 45 9.62 -1.66 4.61
N GLN A 46 10.67 -1.66 5.42
CA GLN A 46 11.07 -2.83 6.19
C GLN A 46 10.06 -3.16 7.30
N GLN A 47 9.51 -2.16 7.98
CA GLN A 47 8.45 -2.34 8.98
C GLN A 47 7.21 -3.00 8.38
N ILE A 48 6.78 -2.52 7.20
CA ILE A 48 5.64 -3.08 6.48
C ILE A 48 5.92 -4.52 6.05
N ARG A 49 7.09 -4.79 5.46
CA ARG A 49 7.48 -6.14 5.04
C ARG A 49 7.54 -7.14 6.20
N ASN A 50 8.08 -6.73 7.34
CA ASN A 50 8.17 -7.60 8.52
C ASN A 50 6.81 -7.91 9.16
N SER A 51 5.80 -7.05 8.92
CA SER A 51 4.48 -7.18 9.54
C SER A 51 3.44 -7.82 8.62
N LEU A 52 3.72 -7.90 7.32
CA LEU A 52 2.88 -8.57 6.33
C LEU A 52 3.33 -10.02 6.13
N PRO A 53 2.41 -10.94 5.77
CA PRO A 53 2.77 -12.30 5.46
C PRO A 53 3.59 -12.39 4.16
N ASP A 54 4.47 -13.40 4.08
CA ASP A 54 5.48 -13.56 3.02
C ASP A 54 4.91 -13.67 1.60
N ASN A 55 3.62 -13.99 1.47
CA ASN A 55 2.92 -14.06 0.19
C ASN A 55 2.56 -12.67 -0.39
N VAL A 56 2.61 -11.60 0.42
CA VAL A 56 2.30 -10.24 -0.01
C VAL A 56 3.57 -9.54 -0.47
N LYS A 57 3.65 -9.23 -1.76
CA LYS A 57 4.79 -8.50 -2.32
C LYS A 57 4.67 -7.00 -2.09
N VAL A 58 5.59 -6.42 -1.32
CA VAL A 58 5.66 -4.97 -1.10
C VAL A 58 6.67 -4.33 -2.04
N GLN A 59 6.20 -3.43 -2.91
CA GLN A 59 7.01 -2.81 -3.96
C GLN A 59 6.85 -1.29 -3.96
N ARG A 60 7.97 -0.57 -4.12
CA ARG A 60 7.96 0.87 -4.40
C ARG A 60 7.69 1.10 -5.87
N VAL A 61 6.82 2.07 -6.15
CA VAL A 61 6.49 2.50 -7.51
C VAL A 61 6.76 4.00 -7.63
N GLU A 62 7.43 4.38 -8.72
CA GLU A 62 7.53 5.77 -9.12
C GLU A 62 6.27 6.16 -9.88
N GLU A 63 5.57 7.18 -9.38
CA GLU A 63 4.38 7.74 -10.01
C GLU A 63 4.52 9.28 -9.94
N ARG A 64 4.14 9.96 -11.03
CA ARG A 64 4.32 11.42 -11.19
C ARG A 64 3.01 12.21 -11.37
N LEU A 65 1.84 11.57 -11.41
CA LEU A 65 0.53 12.23 -11.60
C LEU A 65 -0.16 12.51 -10.26
N SER A 66 -0.27 11.52 -9.36
CA SER A 66 -0.94 11.65 -8.06
C SER A 66 -0.54 10.58 -7.04
N ALA A 67 -1.17 10.60 -5.86
CA ALA A 67 -1.01 9.50 -4.91
C ALA A 67 -1.60 8.20 -5.50
N LEU A 68 -0.91 7.06 -5.31
CA LEU A 68 -1.27 5.77 -5.93
C LEU A 68 -2.73 5.35 -5.67
N GLY A 69 -3.26 5.61 -4.47
CA GLY A 69 -4.64 5.30 -4.11
C GLY A 69 -5.69 6.21 -4.75
N ASN A 70 -5.31 7.33 -5.38
CA ASN A 70 -6.23 8.16 -6.17
C ASN A 70 -6.31 7.67 -7.64
N VAL A 71 -5.22 7.10 -8.15
CA VAL A 71 -5.08 6.72 -9.57
C VAL A 71 -5.35 5.26 -9.84
N ILE A 72 -5.28 4.40 -8.81
CA ILE A 72 -5.47 2.96 -8.92
C ILE A 72 -6.57 2.53 -7.95
N ALA A 73 -7.59 1.86 -8.48
CA ALA A 73 -8.58 1.13 -7.69
C ALA A 73 -8.50 -0.36 -8.07
N CYS A 74 -8.12 -1.22 -7.13
CA CYS A 74 -7.92 -2.64 -7.41
C CYS A 74 -8.66 -3.56 -6.45
N ASN A 75 -8.93 -4.77 -6.92
CA ASN A 75 -9.29 -5.92 -6.10
C ASN A 75 -8.35 -7.09 -6.40
N ASP A 76 -8.70 -8.30 -5.96
CA ASP A 76 -7.89 -9.51 -6.16
C ASP A 76 -7.80 -9.99 -7.62
N TYR A 77 -8.64 -9.45 -8.52
CA TYR A 77 -8.82 -9.95 -9.90
C TYR A 77 -8.60 -8.87 -10.97
N VAL A 78 -8.99 -7.63 -10.70
CA VAL A 78 -9.03 -6.52 -11.66
C VAL A 78 -8.53 -5.24 -10.98
N ALA A 79 -7.86 -4.40 -11.76
CA ALA A 79 -7.51 -3.04 -11.38
C ALA A 79 -7.99 -2.05 -12.45
N LEU A 80 -8.54 -0.93 -12.00
CA LEU A 80 -8.84 0.24 -12.81
C LEU A 80 -7.76 1.28 -12.51
N VAL A 81 -7.15 1.82 -13.56
CA VAL A 81 -6.05 2.78 -13.46
C VAL A 81 -6.37 4.04 -14.25
N HIS A 82 -5.80 5.16 -13.83
CA HIS A 82 -5.89 6.41 -14.57
C HIS A 82 -5.32 6.22 -16.00
N PRO A 83 -6.01 6.70 -17.06
CA PRO A 83 -5.61 6.45 -18.44
C PRO A 83 -4.25 7.06 -18.80
N ASP A 84 -3.86 8.14 -18.12
CA ASP A 84 -2.57 8.81 -18.34
C ASP A 84 -1.41 8.18 -17.57
N LEU A 85 -1.63 7.07 -16.84
CA LEU A 85 -0.55 6.35 -16.18
C LEU A 85 0.42 5.81 -17.26
N ASP A 86 1.70 6.16 -17.14
CA ASP A 86 2.73 5.71 -18.09
C ASP A 86 2.77 4.16 -18.19
N ARG A 87 2.99 3.66 -19.41
CA ARG A 87 3.01 2.22 -19.74
C ARG A 87 4.30 1.52 -19.35
#